data_AF-A0A9D8NZJ1-F1
#
_entry.id   AF-A0A9D8NZJ1-F1
#
_cell.length_a   1.000
_cell.length_b   1.000
_cell.length_c   1.000
_cell.angle_alpha   90.00
_cell.angle_beta   90.00
_cell.angle_gamma   90.00
#
_symmetry.space_group_name_H-M   'P 1'
#
loop_
_entity.id
_entity.type
_entity.pdbx_description
1 polymer ?
#
loop_
_entity_poly.entity_id
_entity_poly.type
_entity_poly.pdbx_seq_one_letter_code
_entity_poly.pdbx_strand_id
1 'polypeptide(L)'
;MSCFSPDTGRFAVAVQDPTKRVNYNLGMVLGVDDFRQEQAYHREGRHRLARELLGYGTVRGLAVMLELDGSAGWRVRVTAGTALSPSGILLCVPADQCCNLGEWLAAQGGERASRDLLNAHVAGSPDGHLRLYVTVSYRDCPTDDAPIPGEPCRSEEELMQPSRLKDDFCLELRYEPPPQQEEDAIRDFVLWLAQIPVNDEAANLDTAAWLEEIRAAASVWLSGSLPSPLPGDFLFGSPDLELRISREQLRAALELWATELRPLWFARYGCGAQPPLPRTEDDAVVLAVVDLPVLPDGDFWVISDSEAPSKDEAHRPVLLHLRLLQELSLYAGGGGEIPTAGNAVAAEQAFGLLPDAGLSVLFSRADHTHGTPALPTLAGDVTGELAANTVDSLQGVALMATGANEGEVLTFSGGIWRPASASTPEPAALAGDVQGPPGGNSVAALRGVALDATVPAEGQVLTFAAGAWRPATPTSPTGAFVERIGRGTYAIVAAGRFRISASAADGSRLQVEPLRNGVYNALKAGDSTATQFPYFIPFTFEGYAPEGDHVVKLTAGWVTGEGGTRQEFSVYF
;
A
#
# COMPACT_ATOMS: atom_id res chain seq x y z
N MET A 1 -53.00 63.72 60.28
CA MET A 1 -52.44 63.75 58.92
C MET A 1 -51.47 62.60 58.80
N SER A 2 -51.82 61.62 57.97
CA SER A 2 -50.94 60.51 57.58
C SER A 2 -49.85 61.07 56.67
N CYS A 3 -48.59 60.91 57.07
CA CYS A 3 -47.47 61.00 56.13
C CYS A 3 -47.04 59.58 55.83
N PHE A 4 -47.33 59.14 54.60
CA PHE A 4 -46.81 57.91 54.05
C PHE A 4 -45.29 58.04 53.96
N SER A 5 -44.56 57.17 54.67
CA SER A 5 -43.16 56.91 54.37
C SER A 5 -43.13 56.06 53.10
N PRO A 6 -42.40 56.44 52.04
CA PRO A 6 -42.02 55.45 51.05
C PRO A 6 -41.01 54.54 51.75
N ASP A 7 -41.47 53.37 52.16
CA ASP A 7 -40.57 52.23 52.35
C ASP A 7 -40.16 51.80 50.94
N THR A 8 -39.26 52.56 50.31
CA THR A 8 -38.46 52.02 49.22
C THR A 8 -37.59 50.99 49.88
N GLY A 9 -38.07 49.74 49.87
CA GLY A 9 -37.25 48.58 50.16
C GLY A 9 -35.96 48.75 49.37
N ARG A 10 -34.90 49.15 50.06
CA ARG A 10 -33.55 49.03 49.52
C ARG A 10 -33.37 47.54 49.34
N PHE A 11 -33.62 47.05 48.13
CA PHE A 11 -33.12 45.77 47.70
C PHE A 11 -31.60 45.90 47.86
N ALA A 12 -31.10 45.39 48.98
CA ALA A 12 -29.67 45.26 49.17
C ALA A 12 -29.19 44.41 48.01
N VAL A 13 -28.25 44.94 47.22
CA VAL A 13 -27.59 44.19 46.15
C VAL A 13 -27.00 42.96 46.84
N ALA A 14 -27.62 41.81 46.61
CA ALA A 14 -27.12 40.57 47.16
C ALA A 14 -25.73 40.33 46.56
N VAL A 15 -24.77 39.96 47.41
CA VAL A 15 -23.44 39.54 46.94
C VAL A 15 -23.64 38.40 45.93
N GLN A 16 -23.08 38.57 44.73
CA GLN A 16 -23.25 37.57 43.67
C GLN A 16 -22.60 36.26 44.07
N ASP A 17 -23.30 35.15 43.85
CA ASP A 17 -22.79 33.81 44.13
C ASP A 17 -22.28 33.16 42.84
N PRO A 18 -20.96 33.04 42.62
CA PRO A 18 -20.40 32.54 41.36
C PRO A 18 -20.68 31.06 41.07
N THR A 19 -21.41 30.36 41.94
CA THR A 19 -21.89 28.98 41.74
C THR A 19 -23.36 28.90 41.33
N LYS A 20 -24.09 30.02 41.39
CA LYS A 20 -25.51 30.11 41.01
C LYS A 20 -25.68 30.76 39.65
N ARG A 21 -26.50 30.16 38.79
CA ARG A 21 -26.99 30.78 37.55
C ARG A 21 -28.47 31.14 37.69
N VAL A 22 -28.94 32.12 36.94
CA VAL A 22 -30.35 32.53 36.97
C VAL A 22 -31.20 31.46 36.29
N ASN A 23 -32.26 31.03 36.98
CA ASN A 23 -33.25 30.11 36.41
C ASN A 23 -34.42 30.92 35.85
N TYR A 24 -34.35 31.26 34.56
CA TYR A 24 -35.37 32.05 33.88
C TYR A 24 -36.70 31.30 33.78
N ASN A 25 -37.74 31.84 34.40
CA ASN A 25 -39.10 31.31 34.33
C ASN A 25 -40.03 32.29 33.61
N LEU A 26 -41.05 31.76 32.94
CA LEU A 26 -42.07 32.58 32.29
C LEU A 26 -42.76 33.48 33.32
N GLY A 27 -42.79 34.79 33.05
CA GLY A 27 -43.39 35.79 33.93
C GLY A 27 -42.46 36.30 35.05
N MET A 28 -41.20 35.85 35.11
CA MET A 28 -40.21 36.38 36.03
C MET A 28 -39.83 37.83 35.66
N VAL A 29 -39.85 38.72 36.66
CA VAL A 29 -39.34 40.10 36.52
C VAL A 29 -37.83 40.07 36.74
N LEU A 30 -37.06 40.61 35.79
CA LEU A 30 -35.60 40.63 35.84
C LEU A 30 -35.09 42.00 36.30
N GLY A 31 -34.25 41.99 37.33
CA GLY A 31 -33.54 43.17 37.84
C GLY A 31 -32.06 43.16 37.49
N VAL A 32 -31.36 44.24 37.86
CA VAL A 32 -29.90 44.36 37.69
C VAL A 32 -29.16 43.21 38.37
N ASP A 33 -29.65 42.73 39.51
CA ASP A 33 -29.03 41.64 40.26
C ASP A 33 -29.08 40.31 39.50
N ASP A 34 -30.14 40.01 38.76
CA ASP A 34 -30.21 38.80 37.92
C ASP A 34 -29.14 38.84 36.83
N PHE A 35 -28.97 39.96 36.14
CA PHE A 35 -27.94 40.11 35.11
C PHE A 35 -26.53 40.03 35.69
N ARG A 36 -26.28 40.65 36.85
CA ARG A 36 -24.99 40.57 37.55
C ARG A 36 -24.71 39.15 38.03
N GLN A 37 -25.71 38.44 38.54
CA GLN A 37 -25.62 37.06 38.99
C GLN A 37 -25.31 36.11 37.82
N GLU A 38 -26.01 36.25 36.69
CA GLU A 38 -25.74 35.46 35.48
C GLU A 38 -24.34 35.74 34.93
N GLN A 39 -23.92 37.02 34.88
CA GLN A 39 -22.58 37.39 34.46
C GLN A 39 -21.50 36.82 35.38
N ALA A 40 -21.70 36.87 36.70
CA ALA A 40 -20.78 36.32 37.69
C ALA A 40 -20.59 34.80 37.49
N TYR A 41 -21.67 34.04 37.25
CA TYR A 41 -21.58 32.60 36.98
C TYR A 41 -20.68 32.28 35.77
N HIS A 42 -20.92 32.93 34.62
CA HIS A 42 -20.14 32.67 33.39
C HIS A 42 -18.72 33.21 33.47
N ARG A 43 -18.51 34.34 34.14
CA ARG A 43 -17.18 34.94 34.31
C ARG A 43 -16.32 34.09 35.24
N GLU A 44 -16.79 33.82 36.45
CA GLU A 44 -16.02 33.03 37.41
C GLU A 44 -15.90 31.56 36.99
N GLY A 45 -16.87 31.03 36.22
CA GLY A 45 -16.73 29.72 35.58
C GLY A 45 -15.51 29.63 34.65
N ARG A 46 -15.23 30.68 33.87
CA ARG A 46 -14.05 30.74 33.00
C ARG A 46 -12.75 30.93 33.77
N HIS A 47 -12.75 31.78 34.80
CA HIS A 47 -11.59 31.97 35.66
C HIS A 47 -11.19 30.66 36.36
N ARG A 48 -12.17 29.95 36.94
CA ARG A 48 -11.95 28.62 37.54
C ARG A 48 -11.40 27.63 36.51
N LEU A 49 -11.98 27.56 35.31
CA LEU A 49 -11.48 26.66 34.26
C LEU A 49 -10.00 26.95 33.92
N ALA A 50 -9.65 28.22 33.74
CA ALA A 50 -8.28 28.63 33.45
C ALA A 50 -7.34 28.28 34.61
N ARG A 51 -7.71 28.66 35.84
CA ARG A 51 -6.87 28.44 37.02
C ARG A 51 -6.67 26.96 37.34
N GLU A 52 -7.72 26.15 37.24
CA GLU A 52 -7.68 24.73 37.59
C GLU A 52 -6.93 23.87 36.57
N LEU A 53 -7.02 24.22 35.28
CA LEU A 53 -6.43 23.41 34.22
C LEU A 53 -5.07 23.92 33.75
N LEU A 54 -4.80 25.23 33.87
CA LEU A 54 -3.57 25.84 33.35
C LEU A 54 -2.63 26.31 34.47
N GLY A 55 -3.13 26.60 35.67
CA GLY A 55 -2.36 27.30 36.70
C GLY A 55 -2.49 28.82 36.57
N TYR A 56 -1.43 29.57 36.87
CA TYR A 56 -1.36 31.02 36.74
C TYR A 56 0.06 31.46 36.39
N GLY A 57 0.24 32.71 35.96
CA GLY A 57 1.56 33.24 35.59
C GLY A 57 1.59 34.03 34.30
N THR A 58 2.81 34.33 33.84
CA THR A 58 3.06 35.00 32.55
C THR A 58 2.72 34.06 31.39
N VAL A 59 1.86 34.49 30.46
CA VAL A 59 1.51 33.73 29.25
C VAL A 59 2.33 34.18 28.03
N ARG A 60 2.54 35.49 27.90
CA ARG A 60 3.39 36.10 26.86
C ARG A 60 3.87 37.48 27.31
N GLY A 61 5.02 37.92 26.80
CA GLY A 61 5.54 39.26 27.07
C GLY A 61 5.86 39.47 28.56
N LEU A 62 5.61 40.67 29.09
CA LEU A 62 5.88 41.03 30.49
C LEU A 62 7.34 40.84 30.90
N ALA A 63 8.28 40.81 29.96
CA ALA A 63 9.71 40.76 30.25
C ALA A 63 10.11 42.00 31.07
N VAL A 64 10.77 41.78 32.21
CA VAL A 64 11.29 42.83 33.08
C VAL A 64 12.73 43.13 32.64
N MET A 65 13.06 44.40 32.44
CA MET A 65 14.41 44.84 32.08
C MET A 65 14.82 45.96 33.02
N LEU A 66 16.09 45.92 33.43
CA LEU A 66 16.74 47.03 34.14
C LEU A 66 17.56 47.79 33.13
N GLU A 67 17.24 49.07 32.94
CA GLU A 67 17.86 49.93 31.94
C GLU A 67 18.37 51.21 32.60
N LEU A 68 19.54 51.67 32.18
CA LEU A 68 20.07 52.97 32.58
C LEU A 68 19.62 54.02 31.56
N ASP A 69 18.83 55.00 31.99
CA ASP A 69 18.26 56.05 31.14
C ASP A 69 19.05 57.37 31.27
N GLY A 70 20.31 57.32 30.85
CA GLY A 70 21.21 58.49 30.88
C GLY A 70 21.25 59.17 32.25
N SER A 71 20.93 60.46 32.29
CA SER A 71 20.91 61.25 33.54
C SER A 71 19.66 61.02 34.40
N ALA A 72 18.63 60.35 33.88
CA ALA A 72 17.43 60.02 34.66
C ALA A 72 17.68 58.82 35.60
N GLY A 73 18.78 58.08 35.42
CA GLY A 73 19.15 56.97 36.28
C GLY A 73 18.51 55.65 35.88
N TRP A 74 18.47 54.69 36.82
CA TRP A 74 17.96 53.35 36.57
C TRP A 74 16.43 53.31 36.50
N ARG A 75 15.90 52.55 35.54
CA ARG A 75 14.47 52.28 35.40
C ARG A 75 14.20 50.79 35.22
N VAL A 76 13.06 50.36 35.74
CA VAL A 76 12.44 49.07 35.42
C VAL A 76 11.53 49.26 34.22
N ARG A 77 11.77 48.52 33.13
CA ARG A 77 10.86 48.42 31.98
C ARG A 77 10.19 47.06 31.96
N VAL A 78 8.87 47.03 31.92
CA VAL A 78 8.06 45.80 31.74
C VAL A 78 7.43 45.86 30.35
N THR A 79 7.72 44.89 29.49
CA THR A 79 7.15 44.87 28.13
C THR A 79 5.67 44.58 28.12
N ALA A 80 4.97 45.03 27.07
CA ALA A 80 3.59 44.63 26.81
C ALA A 80 3.42 43.09 26.84
N GLY A 81 2.30 42.62 27.36
CA GLY A 81 2.10 41.18 27.54
C GLY A 81 0.80 40.80 28.23
N THR A 82 0.70 39.53 28.62
CA THR A 82 -0.51 38.95 29.19
C THR A 82 -0.13 37.96 30.29
N ALA A 83 -0.85 38.02 31.41
CA ALA A 83 -0.73 37.09 32.51
C ALA A 83 -2.11 36.55 32.91
N LEU A 84 -2.11 35.39 33.55
CA LEU A 84 -3.25 34.82 34.25
C LEU A 84 -2.99 34.99 35.75
N SER A 85 -3.91 35.60 36.48
CA SER A 85 -3.78 35.83 37.92
C SER A 85 -3.99 34.55 38.74
N PRO A 86 -3.58 34.49 40.02
CA PRO A 86 -3.88 33.38 40.91
C PRO A 86 -5.37 33.02 41.03
N SER A 87 -6.30 33.95 40.78
CA SER A 87 -7.74 33.65 40.73
C SER A 87 -8.25 33.20 39.35
N GLY A 88 -7.39 33.22 38.33
CA GLY A 88 -7.72 32.82 36.95
C GLY A 88 -8.19 33.98 36.06
N ILE A 89 -7.96 35.23 36.45
CA ILE A 89 -8.31 36.39 35.62
C ILE A 89 -7.20 36.62 34.60
N LEU A 90 -7.59 36.69 33.32
CA LEU A 90 -6.66 37.06 32.25
C LEU A 90 -6.50 38.58 32.23
N LEU A 91 -5.27 39.08 32.43
CA LEU A 91 -4.95 40.50 32.40
C LEU A 91 -4.01 40.82 31.24
N CYS A 92 -4.17 42.01 30.65
CA CYS A 92 -3.42 42.47 29.49
C CYS A 92 -2.74 43.80 29.77
N VAL A 93 -1.42 43.83 29.58
CA VAL A 93 -0.61 45.06 29.58
C VAL A 93 -0.40 45.45 28.11
N PRO A 94 -1.09 46.47 27.58
CA PRO A 94 -1.16 46.73 26.14
C PRO A 94 0.08 47.41 25.57
N ALA A 95 0.92 48.03 26.42
CA ALA A 95 2.12 48.76 26.03
C ALA A 95 3.19 48.62 27.11
N ASP A 96 4.45 48.80 26.72
CA ASP A 96 5.58 48.80 27.66
C ASP A 96 5.36 49.84 28.77
N GLN A 97 5.62 49.44 30.01
CA GLN A 97 5.53 50.29 31.19
C GLN A 97 6.93 50.54 31.74
N CYS A 98 7.21 51.76 32.17
CA CYS A 98 8.50 52.16 32.73
C CYS A 98 8.29 52.77 34.11
N CYS A 99 9.12 52.38 35.08
CA CYS A 99 9.17 52.98 36.40
C CYS A 99 10.62 53.41 36.68
N ASN A 100 10.84 54.71 36.89
CA ASN A 100 12.15 55.22 37.30
C ASN A 100 12.37 54.88 38.77
N LEU A 101 13.43 54.12 39.06
CA LEU A 101 13.70 53.62 40.41
C LEU A 101 14.13 54.74 41.36
N GLY A 102 14.85 55.74 40.86
CA GLY A 102 15.28 56.89 41.65
C GLY A 102 14.11 57.77 42.07
N GLU A 103 13.21 58.09 41.13
CA GLU A 103 11.99 58.86 41.40
C GLU A 103 11.04 58.10 42.33
N TRP A 104 10.90 56.78 42.14
CA TRP A 104 10.10 55.93 43.03
C TRP A 104 10.67 55.94 44.45
N LEU A 105 11.99 55.76 44.61
CA LEU A 105 12.67 55.75 45.90
C LEU A 105 12.53 57.10 46.61
N ALA A 106 12.69 58.21 45.87
CA ALA A 106 12.47 59.55 46.38
C ALA A 106 11.02 59.78 46.85
N ALA A 107 10.04 59.24 46.13
CA ALA A 107 8.62 59.33 46.51
C ALA A 107 8.32 58.60 47.83
N GLN A 108 9.02 57.50 48.14
CA GLN A 108 8.92 56.84 49.45
C GLN A 108 9.42 57.72 50.62
N GLY A 109 10.25 58.71 50.30
CA GLY A 109 10.78 59.71 51.22
C GLY A 109 9.76 60.74 51.73
N GLY A 110 8.64 60.95 51.02
CA GLY A 110 7.74 62.09 51.28
C GLY A 110 6.88 61.94 52.54
N GLU A 111 6.38 60.74 52.80
CA GLU A 111 5.52 60.43 53.95
C GLU A 111 6.28 59.68 55.03
N ARG A 112 6.05 60.04 56.31
CA ARG A 112 6.75 59.41 57.45
C ARG A 112 6.54 57.89 57.49
N ALA A 113 5.32 57.41 57.24
CA ALA A 113 5.01 55.99 57.25
C ALA A 113 5.78 55.22 56.17
N SER A 114 5.81 55.72 54.94
CA SER A 114 6.55 55.12 53.82
C SER A 114 8.06 55.10 54.07
N ARG A 115 8.62 56.16 54.67
CA ARG A 115 10.03 56.17 55.10
C ARG A 115 10.34 55.15 56.18
N ASP A 116 9.49 55.04 57.20
CA ASP A 116 9.71 54.09 58.30
C ASP A 116 9.68 52.64 57.76
N LEU A 117 8.80 52.35 56.79
CA LEU A 117 8.76 51.06 56.08
C LEU A 117 10.00 50.81 55.23
N LEU A 118 10.44 51.80 54.44
CA LEU A 118 11.67 51.71 53.64
C LEU A 118 12.88 51.42 54.54
N ASN A 119 13.03 52.18 55.63
CA ASN A 119 14.12 52.00 56.59
C ASN A 119 14.12 50.60 57.22
N ALA A 120 12.94 50.06 57.55
CA ALA A 120 12.84 48.71 58.10
C ALA A 120 13.33 47.64 57.12
N HIS A 121 12.99 47.77 55.83
CA HIS A 121 13.40 46.81 54.80
C HIS A 121 14.88 46.92 54.44
N VAL A 122 15.44 48.14 54.41
CA VAL A 122 16.88 48.34 54.19
C VAL A 122 17.70 47.89 55.40
N ALA A 123 17.28 48.19 56.62
CA ALA A 123 17.99 47.79 57.85
C ALA A 123 17.96 46.26 58.09
N GLY A 124 16.94 45.57 57.57
CA GLY A 124 16.87 44.11 57.55
C GLY A 124 17.82 43.44 56.54
N SER A 125 18.48 44.22 55.68
CA SER A 125 19.40 43.74 54.65
C SER A 125 20.86 43.96 55.09
N PRO A 126 21.70 42.91 55.15
CA PRO A 126 23.08 43.01 55.68
C PRO A 126 23.98 43.98 54.92
N ASP A 127 23.67 44.26 53.64
CA ASP A 127 24.58 44.92 52.70
C ASP A 127 24.07 46.26 52.17
N GLY A 128 22.94 46.78 52.68
CA GLY A 128 22.33 48.02 52.16
C GLY A 128 21.58 47.79 50.83
N HIS A 129 21.06 46.58 50.62
CA HIS A 129 20.27 46.23 49.45
C HIS A 129 18.78 46.28 49.76
N LEU A 130 18.00 46.95 48.92
CA LEU A 130 16.55 46.96 48.99
C LEU A 130 15.97 45.96 47.99
N ARG A 131 15.31 44.92 48.51
CA ARG A 131 14.61 43.93 47.70
C ARG A 131 13.20 44.40 47.37
N LEU A 132 12.87 44.45 46.07
CA LEU A 132 11.57 44.86 45.55
C LEU A 132 10.99 43.78 44.64
N TYR A 133 9.70 43.52 44.76
CA TYR A 133 8.98 42.58 43.90
C TYR A 133 8.22 43.38 42.83
N VAL A 134 8.51 43.10 41.56
CA VAL A 134 7.75 43.63 40.43
C VAL A 134 6.54 42.73 40.24
N THR A 135 5.34 43.23 40.53
CA THR A 135 4.10 42.44 40.48
C THR A 135 3.08 43.04 39.52
N VAL A 136 2.28 42.18 38.88
CA VAL A 136 1.13 42.60 38.09
C VAL A 136 -0.17 42.00 38.63
N SER A 137 -1.21 42.82 38.79
CA SER A 137 -2.55 42.40 39.22
C SER A 137 -3.62 42.94 38.27
N TYR A 138 -4.80 42.32 38.29
CA TYR A 138 -5.96 42.80 37.53
C TYR A 138 -6.69 43.91 38.30
N ARG A 139 -7.19 44.91 37.58
CA ARG A 139 -8.06 45.96 38.11
C ARG A 139 -9.21 46.24 37.15
N ASP A 140 -10.38 46.60 37.67
CA ASP A 140 -11.43 47.20 36.84
C ASP A 140 -11.19 48.70 36.69
N CYS A 141 -11.25 49.22 35.47
CA CYS A 141 -11.27 50.65 35.19
C CYS A 141 -12.70 51.06 34.80
N PRO A 142 -13.45 51.76 35.68
CA PRO A 142 -14.75 52.33 35.32
C PRO A 142 -14.57 53.37 34.22
N THR A 143 -15.39 53.27 33.18
CA THR A 143 -15.28 54.10 31.96
C THR A 143 -16.65 54.51 31.44
N ASP A 144 -16.62 55.49 30.54
CA ASP A 144 -17.77 56.01 29.81
C ASP A 144 -18.93 56.42 30.73
N ASP A 145 -18.77 57.52 31.46
CA ASP A 145 -19.81 58.02 32.35
C ASP A 145 -21.11 58.33 31.60
N ALA A 146 -22.22 57.87 32.15
CA ALA A 146 -23.55 58.07 31.60
C ALA A 146 -24.47 58.72 32.64
N PRO A 147 -25.43 59.55 32.20
CA PRO A 147 -26.39 60.15 33.09
C PRO A 147 -27.34 59.09 33.65
N ILE A 148 -27.52 59.08 34.97
CA ILE A 148 -28.50 58.26 35.68
C ILE A 148 -29.67 59.12 36.18
N PRO A 149 -30.91 58.60 36.22
CA PRO A 149 -32.03 59.30 36.82
C PRO A 149 -31.75 59.65 38.30
N GLY A 150 -31.85 60.93 38.64
CA GLY A 150 -31.61 61.42 39.99
C GLY A 150 -32.88 61.62 40.81
N GLU A 151 -32.76 61.45 42.13
CA GLU A 151 -33.69 62.06 43.09
C GLU A 151 -33.38 63.56 43.26
N PRO A 152 -34.33 64.39 43.77
CA PRO A 152 -34.30 65.86 43.62
C PRO A 152 -33.13 66.65 44.25
N CYS A 153 -32.09 66.01 44.77
CA CYS A 153 -31.04 66.67 45.56
C CYS A 153 -29.58 66.21 45.26
N ARG A 154 -29.33 65.51 44.14
CA ARG A 154 -27.95 65.11 43.76
C ARG A 154 -27.22 66.19 42.97
N SER A 155 -25.91 66.28 43.13
CA SER A 155 -25.06 67.15 42.31
C SER A 155 -24.97 66.64 40.86
N GLU A 156 -24.61 67.50 39.91
CA GLU A 156 -24.44 67.12 38.50
C GLU A 156 -23.39 66.00 38.32
N GLU A 157 -22.33 65.98 39.15
CA GLU A 157 -21.35 64.89 39.20
C GLU A 157 -21.95 63.57 39.71
N GLU A 158 -22.84 63.60 40.70
CA GLU A 158 -23.51 62.42 41.23
C GLU A 158 -24.61 61.85 40.31
N LEU A 159 -24.97 62.61 39.27
CA LEU A 159 -25.86 62.17 38.18
C LEU A 159 -25.10 61.47 37.06
N MET A 160 -23.78 61.53 37.05
CA MET A 160 -22.93 60.80 36.10
C MET A 160 -22.36 59.57 36.80
N GLN A 161 -22.58 58.39 36.23
CA GLN A 161 -22.01 57.14 36.74
C GLN A 161 -21.35 56.35 35.62
N PRO A 162 -20.23 55.64 35.90
CA PRO A 162 -19.58 54.79 34.92
C PRO A 162 -20.55 53.76 34.35
N SER A 163 -20.69 53.72 33.03
CA SER A 163 -21.58 52.76 32.37
C SER A 163 -20.87 51.48 31.95
N ARG A 164 -19.54 51.48 31.91
CA ARG A 164 -18.71 50.35 31.45
C ARG A 164 -17.57 50.08 32.42
N LEU A 165 -17.18 48.81 32.50
CA LEU A 165 -15.95 48.38 33.15
C LEU A 165 -15.00 47.90 32.07
N LYS A 166 -13.82 48.50 32.02
CA LYS A 166 -12.73 48.08 31.13
C LYS A 166 -11.71 47.30 31.95
N ASP A 167 -11.27 46.18 31.40
CA ASP A 167 -10.15 45.42 31.96
C ASP A 167 -8.90 46.31 32.01
N ASP A 168 -8.26 46.36 33.17
CA ASP A 168 -7.07 47.14 33.43
C ASP A 168 -6.09 46.35 34.31
N PHE A 169 -4.90 46.90 34.52
CA PHE A 169 -3.85 46.26 35.28
C PHE A 169 -3.24 47.23 36.30
N CYS A 170 -2.66 46.69 37.36
CA CYS A 170 -1.76 47.42 38.25
C CYS A 170 -0.37 46.78 38.17
N LEU A 171 0.65 47.57 37.88
CA LEU A 171 2.06 47.18 37.93
C LEU A 171 2.72 47.93 39.09
N GLU A 172 3.28 47.19 40.04
CA GLU A 172 3.72 47.74 41.31
C GLU A 172 5.09 47.19 41.72
N LEU A 173 5.82 48.00 42.50
CA LEU A 173 7.01 47.60 43.25
C LEU A 173 6.58 47.39 44.71
N ARG A 174 6.65 46.15 45.19
CA ARG A 174 6.26 45.77 46.55
C ARG A 174 7.49 45.36 47.38
N TYR A 175 7.42 45.56 48.69
CA TYR A 175 8.46 45.07 49.61
C TYR A 175 8.29 43.59 49.99
N GLU A 176 7.06 43.08 49.89
CA GLU A 176 6.70 41.68 50.20
C GLU A 176 6.16 40.99 48.93
N PRO A 177 6.45 39.70 48.75
CA PRO A 177 5.90 38.94 47.63
C PRO A 177 4.40 38.68 47.83
N PRO A 178 3.60 38.62 46.76
CA PRO A 178 2.25 38.10 46.83
C PRO A 178 2.27 36.60 47.18
N PRO A 179 1.18 36.05 47.74
CA PRO A 179 1.09 34.63 48.04
C PRO A 179 1.22 33.75 46.78
N GLN A 180 2.21 32.84 46.74
CA GLN A 180 2.46 31.93 45.61
C GLN A 180 2.59 30.44 46.01
N GLN A 181 2.09 30.07 47.19
CA GLN A 181 2.29 28.75 47.82
C GLN A 181 2.04 27.55 46.89
N GLU A 182 0.97 27.56 46.08
CA GLU A 182 0.69 26.44 45.16
C GLU A 182 1.76 26.32 44.06
N GLU A 183 2.22 27.43 43.49
CA GLU A 183 3.26 27.40 42.44
C GLU A 183 4.57 26.87 43.03
N ASP A 184 4.96 27.38 44.19
CA ASP A 184 6.19 26.95 44.86
C ASP A 184 6.10 25.45 45.20
N ALA A 185 4.96 24.98 45.71
CA ALA A 185 4.72 23.57 46.01
C ALA A 185 4.72 22.68 44.76
N ILE A 186 4.15 23.13 43.63
CA ILE A 186 4.18 22.39 42.36
C ILE A 186 5.64 22.19 41.93
N ARG A 187 6.43 23.26 41.96
CA ARG A 187 7.82 23.21 41.51
C ARG A 187 8.66 22.31 42.41
N ASP A 188 8.48 22.43 43.71
CA ASP A 188 9.18 21.60 44.69
C ASP A 188 8.81 20.12 44.54
N PHE A 189 7.51 19.79 44.41
CA PHE A 189 7.05 18.42 44.15
C PHE A 189 7.63 17.82 42.87
N VAL A 190 7.63 18.58 41.77
CA VAL A 190 8.18 18.11 40.50
C VAL A 190 9.71 17.96 40.57
N LEU A 191 10.42 18.88 41.22
CA LEU A 191 11.87 18.79 41.42
C LEU A 191 12.25 17.60 42.32
N TRP A 192 11.45 17.32 43.34
CA TRP A 192 11.62 16.17 44.22
C TRP A 192 11.42 14.86 43.43
N LEU A 193 10.34 14.75 42.66
CA LEU A 193 10.09 13.58 41.80
C LEU A 193 11.16 13.40 40.72
N ALA A 194 11.65 14.48 40.13
CA ALA A 194 12.64 14.43 39.04
C ALA A 194 14.00 13.84 39.48
N GLN A 195 14.28 13.78 40.77
CA GLN A 195 15.48 13.13 41.31
C GLN A 195 15.40 11.60 41.28
N ILE A 196 14.20 11.03 41.14
CA ILE A 196 13.96 9.59 41.20
C ILE A 196 13.84 9.03 39.78
N PRO A 197 14.67 8.04 39.38
CA PRO A 197 14.58 7.46 38.05
C PRO A 197 13.34 6.59 37.91
N VAL A 198 12.66 6.74 36.77
CA VAL A 198 11.56 5.86 36.36
C VAL A 198 12.12 4.64 35.63
N ASN A 199 11.96 3.46 36.21
CA ASN A 199 12.40 2.18 35.65
C ASN A 199 11.41 1.07 36.03
N ASP A 200 10.61 0.62 35.05
CA ASP A 200 9.55 -0.38 35.24
C ASP A 200 10.08 -1.75 35.69
N GLU A 201 11.32 -2.12 35.31
CA GLU A 201 11.90 -3.43 35.64
C GLU A 201 12.68 -3.43 36.96
N ALA A 202 13.01 -2.26 37.50
CA ALA A 202 13.87 -2.12 38.68
C ALA A 202 13.19 -1.36 39.83
N ALA A 203 11.86 -1.17 39.77
CA ALA A 203 11.13 -0.56 40.87
C ALA A 203 11.35 -1.35 42.17
N ASN A 204 11.75 -0.66 43.23
CA ASN A 204 12.24 -1.29 44.47
C ASN A 204 11.36 -1.05 45.70
N LEU A 205 10.23 -0.37 45.54
CA LEU A 205 9.16 -0.27 46.54
C LEU A 205 7.83 -0.72 45.94
N ASP A 206 6.90 -1.17 46.79
CA ASP A 206 5.49 -1.27 46.40
C ASP A 206 4.83 0.13 46.36
N THR A 207 3.68 0.23 45.69
CA THR A 207 2.99 1.52 45.51
C THR A 207 2.56 2.14 46.84
N ALA A 208 2.19 1.36 47.86
CA ALA A 208 1.72 1.91 49.13
C ALA A 208 2.88 2.53 49.92
N ALA A 209 4.00 1.82 50.03
CA ALA A 209 5.23 2.33 50.64
C ALA A 209 5.74 3.58 49.90
N TRP A 210 5.70 3.57 48.57
CA TRP A 210 6.06 4.73 47.76
C TRP A 210 5.22 5.98 48.10
N LEU A 211 3.90 5.84 48.19
CA LEU A 211 3.05 6.98 48.53
C LEU A 211 3.29 7.49 49.96
N GLU A 212 3.64 6.60 50.90
CA GLU A 212 4.02 7.01 52.26
C GLU A 212 5.34 7.80 52.29
N GLU A 213 6.31 7.50 51.43
CA GLU A 213 7.53 8.33 51.30
C GLU A 213 7.20 9.77 50.90
N ILE A 214 6.29 9.95 49.93
CA ILE A 214 5.84 11.28 49.52
C ILE A 214 5.10 11.99 50.67
N ARG A 215 4.21 11.29 51.38
CA ARG A 215 3.49 11.85 52.53
C ARG A 215 4.43 12.20 53.68
N ALA A 216 5.48 11.42 53.90
CA ALA A 216 6.50 11.70 54.90
C ALA A 216 7.26 12.99 54.57
N ALA A 217 7.63 13.20 53.30
CA ALA A 217 8.25 14.44 52.83
C ALA A 217 7.31 15.65 53.01
N ALA A 218 5.99 15.49 52.81
CA ALA A 218 4.99 16.53 53.02
C ALA A 218 4.45 16.62 54.47
N SER A 219 5.02 15.85 55.42
CA SER A 219 4.40 15.59 56.72
C SER A 219 4.14 16.83 57.58
N VAL A 220 5.00 17.86 57.49
CA VAL A 220 4.82 19.14 58.20
C VAL A 220 3.48 19.77 57.81
N TRP A 221 3.14 19.74 56.53
CA TRP A 221 1.90 20.30 55.99
C TRP A 221 0.68 19.44 56.28
N LEU A 222 0.85 18.12 56.39
CA LEU A 222 -0.20 17.17 56.73
C LEU A 222 -0.52 17.11 58.23
N SER A 223 0.43 17.51 59.10
CA SER A 223 0.30 17.42 60.55
C SER A 223 -0.74 18.37 61.17
N GLY A 224 -1.23 19.35 60.39
CA GLY A 224 -2.22 20.36 60.83
C GLY A 224 -1.69 21.40 61.82
N SER A 225 -0.44 21.31 62.28
CA SER A 225 0.21 22.26 63.18
C SER A 225 1.39 22.94 62.48
N LEU A 226 1.09 23.93 61.63
CA LEU A 226 2.11 24.65 60.86
C LEU A 226 2.96 25.58 61.76
N PRO A 227 4.28 25.62 61.56
CA PRO A 227 5.14 26.58 62.26
C PRO A 227 4.87 28.01 61.77
N SER A 228 5.23 28.99 62.59
CA SER A 228 5.25 30.42 62.23
C SER A 228 6.67 30.95 62.35
N PRO A 229 7.28 31.48 61.27
CA PRO A 229 6.71 31.63 59.92
C PRO A 229 6.46 30.28 59.22
N LEU A 230 5.58 30.30 58.21
CA LEU A 230 5.32 29.12 57.39
C LEU A 230 6.62 28.63 56.73
N PRO A 231 6.80 27.31 56.56
CA PRO A 231 7.95 26.80 55.82
C PRO A 231 7.92 27.26 54.36
N GLY A 232 9.10 27.55 53.80
CA GLY A 232 9.25 27.76 52.35
C GLY A 232 9.50 26.48 51.55
N ASP A 233 9.73 25.36 52.25
CA ASP A 233 9.94 24.02 51.70
C ASP A 233 8.64 23.21 51.84
N PHE A 234 8.23 22.52 50.77
CA PHE A 234 6.96 21.80 50.70
C PHE A 234 7.17 20.28 50.77
N LEU A 235 8.29 19.79 50.23
CA LEU A 235 8.74 18.40 50.21
C LEU A 235 10.08 18.30 50.94
N PHE A 236 10.02 18.12 52.26
CA PHE A 236 11.19 18.17 53.12
C PHE A 236 12.17 17.02 52.86
N GLY A 237 13.44 17.38 52.66
CA GLY A 237 14.53 16.44 52.44
C GLY A 237 14.62 15.92 51.01
N SER A 238 15.68 15.18 50.72
CA SER A 238 15.84 14.52 49.41
C SER A 238 15.20 13.14 49.43
N PRO A 239 14.66 12.67 48.28
CA PRO A 239 14.26 11.27 48.17
C PRO A 239 15.48 10.36 48.36
N ASP A 240 15.25 9.12 48.77
CA ASP A 240 16.31 8.11 48.77
C ASP A 240 16.88 7.95 47.35
N LEU A 241 18.19 8.17 47.20
CA LEU A 241 18.87 8.12 45.90
C LEU A 241 18.93 6.71 45.30
N GLU A 242 18.71 5.67 46.11
CA GLU A 242 18.57 4.29 45.65
C GLU A 242 17.16 3.98 45.14
N LEU A 243 16.17 4.84 45.39
CA LEU A 243 14.79 4.63 44.98
C LEU A 243 14.64 4.58 43.46
N ARG A 244 13.83 3.65 42.96
CA ARG A 244 13.43 3.50 41.56
C ARG A 244 11.92 3.24 41.51
N ILE A 245 11.22 3.91 40.61
CA ILE A 245 9.75 3.81 40.51
C ILE A 245 9.31 3.35 39.12
N SER A 246 8.17 2.68 39.01
CA SER A 246 7.53 2.38 37.73
C SER A 246 6.70 3.56 37.21
N ARG A 247 6.25 3.49 35.97
CA ARG A 247 5.30 4.46 35.39
C ARG A 247 3.96 4.48 36.13
N GLU A 248 3.48 3.34 36.60
CA GLU A 248 2.28 3.25 37.43
C GLU A 248 2.47 3.96 38.77
N GLN A 249 3.66 3.89 39.37
CA GLN A 249 3.99 4.60 40.60
C GLN A 249 4.15 6.11 40.39
N LEU A 250 4.73 6.53 39.27
CA LEU A 250 4.73 7.94 38.87
C LEU A 250 3.30 8.45 38.71
N ARG A 251 2.43 7.67 38.05
CA ARG A 251 1.01 8.01 37.92
C ARG A 251 0.33 8.12 39.29
N ALA A 252 0.59 7.17 40.20
CA ALA A 252 0.07 7.22 41.56
C ALA A 252 0.52 8.47 42.32
N ALA A 253 1.76 8.92 42.12
CA ALA A 253 2.26 10.17 42.71
C ALA A 253 1.51 11.41 42.16
N LEU A 254 1.25 11.45 40.85
CA LEU A 254 0.45 12.52 40.24
C LEU A 254 -1.01 12.50 40.71
N GLU A 255 -1.58 11.33 40.93
CA GLU A 255 -2.91 11.17 41.53
C GLU A 255 -2.91 11.65 42.99
N LEU A 256 -1.90 11.30 43.80
CA LEU A 256 -1.72 11.79 45.16
C LEU A 256 -1.59 13.33 45.21
N TRP A 257 -0.83 13.92 44.29
CA TRP A 257 -0.75 15.37 44.16
C TRP A 257 -2.14 15.99 43.99
N ALA A 258 -2.93 15.47 43.04
CA ALA A 258 -4.24 16.03 42.74
C ALA A 258 -5.27 15.85 43.87
N THR A 259 -5.22 14.74 44.62
CA THR A 259 -6.26 14.36 45.59
C THR A 259 -5.93 14.74 47.03
N GLU A 260 -4.65 14.74 47.43
CA GLU A 260 -4.24 14.93 48.83
C GLU A 260 -3.37 16.18 49.03
N LEU A 261 -2.37 16.42 48.18
CA LEU A 261 -1.37 17.47 48.41
C LEU A 261 -1.82 18.85 47.91
N ARG A 262 -2.22 18.96 46.63
CA ARG A 262 -2.68 20.23 46.04
C ARG A 262 -3.77 20.92 46.88
N PRO A 263 -4.77 20.22 47.46
CA PRO A 263 -5.77 20.86 48.32
C PRO A 263 -5.24 21.57 49.57
N LEU A 264 -4.01 21.28 50.02
CA LEU A 264 -3.37 21.94 51.17
C LEU A 264 -2.85 23.33 50.81
N TRP A 265 -2.33 23.50 49.59
CA TRP A 265 -1.64 24.72 49.13
C TRP A 265 -2.42 25.51 48.10
N PHE A 266 -3.49 24.94 47.56
CA PHE A 266 -4.41 25.61 46.67
C PHE A 266 -5.05 26.80 47.39
N ALA A 267 -4.67 28.01 46.94
CA ALA A 267 -5.37 29.22 47.32
C ALA A 267 -6.80 29.10 46.80
N ARG A 268 -7.76 28.89 47.71
CA ARG A 268 -9.13 28.49 47.38
C ARG A 268 -9.90 29.62 46.69
N TYR A 269 -9.57 30.02 45.47
CA TYR A 269 -10.39 30.97 44.71
C TYR A 269 -11.63 30.23 44.18
N GLY A 270 -12.83 30.59 44.64
CA GLY A 270 -14.09 29.97 44.20
C GLY A 270 -14.71 28.98 45.20
N CYS A 271 -14.79 27.68 44.84
CA CYS A 271 -15.50 26.68 45.63
C CYS A 271 -14.74 26.32 46.91
N GLY A 272 -15.17 26.85 48.06
CA GLY A 272 -14.57 26.56 49.36
C GLY A 272 -15.12 27.46 50.47
N ALA A 273 -14.80 27.15 51.73
CA ALA A 273 -15.09 28.05 52.84
C ALA A 273 -14.17 29.28 52.75
N GLN A 274 -14.75 30.48 52.53
CA GLN A 274 -14.06 31.78 52.51
C GLN A 274 -12.93 31.87 51.47
N PRO A 275 -13.23 31.80 50.16
CA PRO A 275 -12.22 32.02 49.13
C PRO A 275 -11.60 33.42 49.29
N PRO A 276 -10.27 33.59 49.12
CA PRO A 276 -9.71 34.94 48.98
C PRO A 276 -10.47 35.64 47.86
N LEU A 277 -10.84 36.90 48.09
CA LEU A 277 -11.60 37.65 47.10
C LEU A 277 -10.71 37.80 45.86
N PRO A 278 -11.20 37.45 44.65
CA PRO A 278 -10.49 37.78 43.42
C PRO A 278 -10.38 39.30 43.32
N ARG A 279 -9.40 39.79 42.55
CA ARG A 279 -9.18 41.24 42.34
C ARG A 279 -8.70 42.00 43.60
N THR A 280 -8.01 41.32 44.50
CA THR A 280 -7.27 41.95 45.61
C THR A 280 -5.80 42.14 45.20
N GLU A 281 -5.05 42.91 46.01
CA GLU A 281 -3.60 43.09 45.81
C GLU A 281 -2.81 41.78 45.91
N ASP A 282 -3.36 40.77 46.58
CA ASP A 282 -2.75 39.43 46.68
C ASP A 282 -3.06 38.53 45.48
N ASP A 283 -4.03 38.89 44.64
CA ASP A 283 -4.31 38.24 43.34
C ASP A 283 -3.38 38.78 42.24
N ALA A 284 -2.08 38.69 42.51
CA ALA A 284 -1.01 39.25 41.70
C ALA A 284 0.01 38.19 41.28
N VAL A 285 0.67 38.42 40.14
CA VAL A 285 1.75 37.59 39.60
C VAL A 285 3.08 38.29 39.80
N VAL A 286 4.07 37.60 40.39
CA VAL A 286 5.45 38.10 40.43
C VAL A 286 6.08 37.98 39.04
N LEU A 287 6.67 39.06 38.56
CA LEU A 287 7.40 39.12 37.29
C LEU A 287 8.90 39.04 37.49
N ALA A 288 9.42 39.69 38.54
CA ALA A 288 10.83 39.65 38.93
C ALA A 288 10.99 40.15 40.37
N VAL A 289 12.09 39.77 40.99
CA VAL A 289 12.66 40.42 42.16
C VAL A 289 13.76 41.35 41.68
N VAL A 290 13.72 42.62 42.06
CA VAL A 290 14.75 43.62 41.80
C VAL A 290 15.51 43.84 43.09
N ASP A 291 16.82 43.66 43.03
CA ASP A 291 17.73 43.92 44.13
C ASP A 291 18.43 45.25 43.88
N LEU A 292 18.11 46.24 44.71
CA LEU A 292 18.49 47.63 44.52
C LEU A 292 19.58 48.02 45.55
N PRO A 293 20.84 48.21 45.13
CA PRO A 293 21.86 48.70 46.04
C PRO A 293 21.55 50.16 46.39
N VAL A 294 21.34 50.45 47.67
CA VAL A 294 20.99 51.79 48.16
C VAL A 294 22.02 52.30 49.17
N LEU A 295 22.26 53.60 49.13
CA LEU A 295 23.13 54.31 50.05
C LEU A 295 22.34 55.40 50.76
N PRO A 296 22.65 55.68 52.05
CA PRO A 296 22.03 56.78 52.75
C PRO A 296 22.52 58.12 52.19
N ASP A 297 21.58 59.04 51.93
CA ASP A 297 21.83 60.44 51.58
C ASP A 297 21.02 61.34 52.53
N GLY A 298 21.64 61.70 53.65
CA GLY A 298 20.96 62.39 54.75
C GLY A 298 19.85 61.53 55.37
N ASP A 299 18.60 62.01 55.28
CA ASP A 299 17.39 61.31 55.75
C ASP A 299 16.73 60.44 54.65
N PHE A 300 17.33 60.38 53.46
CA PHE A 300 16.80 59.68 52.29
C PHE A 300 17.76 58.57 51.84
N TRP A 301 17.32 57.80 50.85
CA TRP A 301 18.10 56.76 50.21
C TRP A 301 18.25 57.09 48.73
N VAL A 302 19.45 56.86 48.20
CA VAL A 302 19.77 56.97 46.78
C VAL A 302 20.30 55.65 46.27
N ILE A 303 20.15 55.40 44.97
CA ILE A 303 20.71 54.20 44.35
C ILE A 303 22.22 54.35 44.29
N SER A 304 22.95 53.28 44.65
CA SER A 304 24.41 53.28 44.60
C SER A 304 24.92 53.38 43.16
N ASP A 305 25.92 54.24 42.93
CA ASP A 305 26.65 54.29 41.65
C ASP A 305 27.77 53.23 41.57
N SER A 306 28.14 52.61 42.70
CA SER A 306 29.23 51.62 42.75
C SER A 306 28.82 50.22 42.31
N GLU A 307 27.51 49.95 42.31
CA GLU A 307 26.92 48.65 42.00
C GLU A 307 25.64 48.84 41.20
N ALA A 308 25.46 48.05 40.14
CA ALA A 308 24.27 48.10 39.32
C ALA A 308 23.13 47.29 39.98
N PRO A 309 21.86 47.76 39.92
CA PRO A 309 20.72 46.95 40.33
C PRO A 309 20.68 45.64 39.57
N SER A 310 20.28 44.57 40.23
CA SER A 310 20.14 43.24 39.63
C SER A 310 18.70 42.76 39.67
N LYS A 311 18.37 41.74 38.85
CA LYS A 311 17.07 41.10 38.86
C LYS A 311 17.19 39.59 38.98
N ASP A 312 16.24 38.99 39.69
CA ASP A 312 16.03 37.54 39.79
C ASP A 312 14.61 37.21 39.33
N GLU A 313 14.48 36.23 38.44
CA GLU A 313 13.20 35.73 37.93
C GLU A 313 12.95 34.26 38.32
N ALA A 314 13.75 33.69 39.24
CA ALA A 314 13.66 32.28 39.63
C ALA A 314 12.25 31.90 40.10
N HIS A 315 11.54 32.79 40.79
CA HIS A 315 10.20 32.58 41.35
C HIS A 315 9.06 33.07 40.46
N ARG A 316 9.35 33.39 39.19
CA ARG A 316 8.34 33.86 38.23
C ARG A 316 7.51 32.68 37.69
N PRO A 317 6.18 32.66 37.88
CA PRO A 317 5.33 31.65 37.26
C PRO A 317 5.17 31.93 35.75
N VAL A 318 5.32 30.90 34.92
CA VAL A 318 5.23 30.99 33.45
C VAL A 318 4.35 29.87 32.89
N LEU A 319 3.39 30.24 32.05
CA LEU A 319 2.48 29.32 31.39
C LEU A 319 2.81 29.20 29.91
N LEU A 320 3.16 27.98 29.50
CA LEU A 320 3.34 27.66 28.08
C LEU A 320 2.03 27.15 27.50
N HIS A 321 1.63 27.68 26.34
CA HIS A 321 0.44 27.20 25.66
C HIS A 321 0.62 25.75 25.17
N LEU A 322 -0.47 24.98 25.10
CA LEU A 322 -0.46 23.55 24.77
C LEU A 322 0.29 23.22 23.47
N ARG A 323 0.19 24.07 22.44
CA ARG A 323 0.95 23.84 21.20
C ARG A 323 2.47 23.85 21.40
N LEU A 324 3.02 24.72 22.26
CA LEU A 324 4.46 24.72 22.53
C LEU A 324 4.85 23.49 23.35
N LEU A 325 4.03 23.12 24.33
CA LEU A 325 4.24 21.88 25.09
C LEU A 325 4.19 20.65 24.17
N GLN A 326 3.29 20.62 23.19
CA GLN A 326 3.24 19.57 22.18
C GLN A 326 4.56 19.49 21.38
N GLU A 327 5.10 20.62 20.91
CA GLU A 327 6.40 20.64 20.24
C GLU A 327 7.52 20.18 21.19
N LEU A 328 7.52 20.63 22.45
CA LEU A 328 8.49 20.17 23.44
C LEU A 328 8.36 18.67 23.73
N SER A 329 7.16 18.10 23.77
CA SER A 329 6.99 16.66 23.91
C SER A 329 7.51 15.88 22.69
N LEU A 330 7.49 16.50 21.50
CA LEU A 330 8.07 15.92 20.29
C LEU A 330 9.61 16.03 20.26
N TYR A 331 10.20 17.09 20.81
CA TYR A 331 11.64 17.36 20.66
C TYR A 331 12.50 17.27 21.94
N ALA A 332 11.93 17.54 23.12
CA ALA A 332 12.61 17.61 24.41
C ALA A 332 12.58 16.28 25.20
N GLY A 333 11.91 15.25 24.68
CA GLY A 333 11.91 13.89 25.25
C GLY A 333 13.25 13.18 25.05
N GLY A 334 14.33 13.68 25.67
CA GLY A 334 15.62 13.02 25.71
C GLY A 334 15.52 11.68 26.45
N GLY A 335 15.44 10.59 25.70
CA GLY A 335 15.52 9.22 26.20
C GLY A 335 14.89 8.18 25.27
N GLY A 336 13.93 8.58 24.44
CA GLY A 336 13.50 7.79 23.28
C GLY A 336 13.81 8.61 22.04
N GLU A 337 14.74 8.16 21.20
CA GLU A 337 14.70 8.56 19.80
C GLU A 337 13.25 8.42 19.35
N ILE A 338 12.61 9.48 18.83
CA ILE A 338 11.44 9.26 17.99
C ILE A 338 11.95 8.27 16.95
N PRO A 339 11.43 7.04 16.91
CA PRO A 339 11.95 6.05 15.99
C PRO A 339 11.86 6.63 14.59
N THR A 340 12.99 6.80 13.92
CA THR A 340 12.94 7.26 12.52
C THR A 340 12.15 6.22 11.72
N ALA A 341 11.41 6.66 10.71
CA ALA A 341 10.60 5.73 9.93
C ALA A 341 11.53 4.74 9.20
N GLY A 342 11.31 3.44 9.41
CA GLY A 342 11.96 2.42 8.58
C GLY A 342 11.50 2.59 7.14
N ASN A 343 12.44 2.89 6.23
CA ASN A 343 12.17 3.01 4.79
C ASN A 343 12.77 1.85 3.97
N ALA A 344 13.24 0.81 4.67
CA ALA A 344 13.75 -0.43 4.10
C ALA A 344 13.03 -1.61 4.77
N VAL A 345 12.87 -2.70 4.03
CA VAL A 345 12.29 -3.96 4.50
C VAL A 345 13.33 -5.09 4.38
N ALA A 346 13.31 -6.03 5.31
CA ALA A 346 14.08 -7.27 5.17
C ALA A 346 13.51 -8.10 3.99
N ALA A 347 14.38 -8.65 3.14
CA ALA A 347 13.96 -9.46 2.00
C ALA A 347 13.68 -10.91 2.42
N GLU A 348 12.46 -11.41 2.23
CA GLU A 348 12.15 -12.82 2.42
C GLU A 348 12.56 -13.66 1.21
N GLN A 349 13.58 -14.52 1.37
CA GLN A 349 14.15 -15.33 0.27
C GLN A 349 13.76 -16.82 0.32
N ALA A 350 12.92 -17.24 1.28
CA ALA A 350 12.54 -18.65 1.46
C ALA A 350 11.06 -18.79 1.87
N PHE A 351 10.43 -19.92 1.53
CA PHE A 351 9.10 -20.31 2.01
C PHE A 351 9.17 -20.94 3.41
N GLY A 352 8.07 -20.83 4.18
CA GLY A 352 7.97 -21.39 5.53
C GLY A 352 8.68 -20.60 6.63
N LEU A 353 9.03 -19.34 6.38
CA LEU A 353 9.58 -18.45 7.42
C LEU A 353 8.45 -18.06 8.39
N LEU A 354 8.71 -18.17 9.69
CA LEU A 354 7.79 -17.70 10.71
C LEU A 354 7.76 -16.16 10.75
N PRO A 355 6.62 -15.55 11.10
CA PRO A 355 6.57 -14.11 11.35
C PRO A 355 7.49 -13.77 12.53
N ASP A 356 8.26 -12.69 12.37
CA ASP A 356 9.14 -12.15 13.39
C ASP A 356 8.88 -10.66 13.52
N ALA A 357 8.73 -10.22 14.77
CA ALA A 357 8.50 -8.83 15.07
C ALA A 357 9.76 -7.97 14.84
N GLY A 358 10.96 -8.54 14.68
CA GLY A 358 12.21 -7.82 14.48
C GLY A 358 12.76 -7.16 15.75
N LEU A 359 14.00 -6.67 15.69
CA LEU A 359 14.71 -6.00 16.80
C LEU A 359 15.05 -4.52 16.51
N SER A 360 14.75 -4.03 15.31
CA SER A 360 14.95 -2.63 14.94
C SER A 360 14.25 -1.70 15.94
N VAL A 361 14.93 -0.59 16.27
CA VAL A 361 14.37 0.47 17.11
C VAL A 361 13.51 1.47 16.32
N LEU A 362 13.53 1.42 14.98
CA LEU A 362 12.70 2.23 14.08
C LEU A 362 11.19 1.90 14.16
N PHE A 363 10.31 2.89 13.97
CA PHE A 363 8.86 2.66 13.96
C PHE A 363 8.48 1.97 12.65
N SER A 364 7.56 1.00 12.74
CA SER A 364 7.35 -0.05 11.73
C SER A 364 8.52 -1.02 11.56
N ARG A 365 9.46 -1.09 12.52
CA ARG A 365 10.60 -2.03 12.63
C ARG A 365 11.12 -2.51 11.28
N ALA A 366 12.14 -1.85 10.74
CA ALA A 366 12.65 -2.11 9.39
C ALA A 366 13.02 -3.59 9.10
N ASP A 367 13.25 -4.38 10.15
CA ASP A 367 13.58 -5.80 10.10
C ASP A 367 12.41 -6.74 10.47
N HIS A 368 11.19 -6.24 10.66
CA HIS A 368 10.03 -7.11 10.83
C HIS A 368 9.74 -7.88 9.55
N THR A 369 9.23 -9.08 9.70
CA THR A 369 8.73 -9.89 8.58
C THR A 369 7.38 -10.49 8.94
N HIS A 370 6.49 -10.54 7.95
CA HIS A 370 5.19 -11.21 8.08
C HIS A 370 5.29 -12.74 7.94
N GLY A 371 6.51 -13.28 7.83
CA GLY A 371 6.74 -14.67 7.47
C GLY A 371 6.39 -14.92 6.00
N THR A 372 6.68 -16.12 5.53
CA THR A 372 6.29 -16.55 4.18
C THR A 372 5.32 -17.72 4.27
N PRO A 373 4.45 -17.91 3.25
CA PRO A 373 3.57 -19.07 3.22
C PRO A 373 4.34 -20.36 3.46
N ALA A 374 3.72 -21.32 4.13
CA ALA A 374 4.28 -22.67 4.21
C ALA A 374 4.52 -23.22 2.80
N LEU A 375 5.52 -24.10 2.66
CA LEU A 375 5.74 -24.81 1.41
C LEU A 375 4.44 -25.51 0.99
N PRO A 376 3.94 -25.28 -0.24
CA PRO A 376 2.78 -26.01 -0.70
C PRO A 376 3.13 -27.49 -0.81
N THR A 377 2.27 -28.37 -0.31
CA THR A 377 2.37 -29.80 -0.58
C THR A 377 2.16 -30.03 -2.07
N LEU A 378 3.08 -30.76 -2.71
CA LEU A 378 2.91 -31.19 -4.09
C LEU A 378 1.70 -32.14 -4.18
N ALA A 379 0.87 -31.95 -5.20
CA ALA A 379 -0.35 -32.72 -5.43
C ALA A 379 -0.55 -32.97 -6.93
N GLY A 380 -1.32 -34.01 -7.25
CA GLY A 380 -1.54 -34.47 -8.62
C GLY A 380 -0.52 -35.54 -9.00
N ASP A 381 0.16 -35.34 -10.13
CA ASP A 381 1.10 -36.32 -10.69
C ASP A 381 2.41 -36.46 -9.90
N VAL A 382 2.74 -35.45 -9.08
CA VAL A 382 3.93 -35.45 -8.23
C VAL A 382 3.49 -35.28 -6.78
N THR A 383 4.02 -36.12 -5.89
CA THR A 383 3.73 -36.11 -4.46
C THR A 383 5.02 -36.18 -3.64
N GLY A 384 4.93 -35.89 -2.33
CA GLY A 384 6.06 -35.89 -1.41
C GLY A 384 6.67 -34.50 -1.14
N GLU A 385 7.72 -34.48 -0.33
CA GLU A 385 8.48 -33.26 0.02
C GLU A 385 9.19 -32.69 -1.22
N LEU A 386 9.28 -31.35 -1.34
CA LEU A 386 9.89 -30.71 -2.52
C LEU A 386 11.32 -31.22 -2.79
N ALA A 387 12.09 -31.50 -1.75
CA ALA A 387 13.47 -32.00 -1.82
C ALA A 387 13.59 -33.53 -2.06
N ALA A 388 12.47 -34.28 -2.00
CA ALA A 388 12.44 -35.74 -2.11
C ALA A 388 11.15 -36.24 -2.77
N ASN A 389 10.65 -35.50 -3.76
CA ASN A 389 9.37 -35.80 -4.42
C ASN A 389 9.47 -37.00 -5.36
N THR A 390 8.33 -37.64 -5.61
CA THR A 390 8.20 -38.76 -6.55
C THR A 390 7.05 -38.53 -7.51
N VAL A 391 7.19 -39.05 -8.73
CA VAL A 391 6.06 -39.13 -9.67
C VAL A 391 5.15 -40.27 -9.22
N ASP A 392 3.95 -39.92 -8.79
CA ASP A 392 2.93 -40.87 -8.30
C ASP A 392 1.90 -41.21 -9.39
N SER A 393 1.68 -40.27 -10.32
CA SER A 393 0.76 -40.43 -11.45
C SER A 393 1.30 -39.77 -12.72
N LEU A 394 0.76 -40.16 -13.88
CA LEU A 394 1.03 -39.53 -15.18
C LEU A 394 -0.30 -39.23 -15.86
N GLN A 395 -0.60 -37.94 -16.06
CA GLN A 395 -1.88 -37.43 -16.56
C GLN A 395 -3.07 -37.84 -15.67
N GLY A 396 -2.89 -37.82 -14.35
CA GLY A 396 -3.91 -38.19 -13.36
C GLY A 396 -4.18 -39.70 -13.25
N VAL A 397 -3.36 -40.53 -13.92
CA VAL A 397 -3.43 -41.99 -13.85
C VAL A 397 -2.29 -42.52 -12.99
N ALA A 398 -2.62 -43.34 -11.99
CA ALA A 398 -1.65 -43.95 -11.07
C ALA A 398 -0.50 -44.67 -11.81
N LEU A 399 0.72 -44.41 -11.35
CA LEU A 399 1.95 -45.00 -11.84
C LEU A 399 2.42 -46.10 -10.88
N MET A 400 2.40 -47.35 -11.32
CA MET A 400 2.90 -48.49 -10.55
C MET A 400 4.39 -48.72 -10.87
N ALA A 401 5.28 -47.93 -10.24
CA ALA A 401 6.72 -47.96 -10.54
C ALA A 401 7.52 -49.00 -9.75
N THR A 402 6.94 -49.66 -8.74
CA THR A 402 7.62 -50.67 -7.94
C THR A 402 7.74 -51.99 -8.71
N GLY A 403 8.97 -52.43 -8.98
CA GLY A 403 9.25 -53.74 -9.57
C GLY A 403 9.52 -53.77 -11.08
N ALA A 404 9.88 -52.65 -11.70
CA ALA A 404 10.33 -52.64 -13.09
C ALA A 404 11.66 -53.40 -13.25
N ASN A 405 11.76 -54.25 -14.29
CA ASN A 405 13.00 -54.92 -14.67
C ASN A 405 13.71 -54.18 -15.81
N GLU A 406 15.02 -54.42 -15.95
CA GLU A 406 15.78 -53.92 -17.10
C GLU A 406 15.17 -54.42 -18.42
N GLY A 407 14.90 -53.49 -19.34
CA GLY A 407 14.31 -53.78 -20.65
C GLY A 407 12.78 -53.70 -20.73
N GLU A 408 12.09 -53.46 -19.62
CA GLU A 408 10.65 -53.18 -19.62
C GLU A 408 10.36 -51.73 -20.01
N VAL A 409 9.23 -51.50 -20.67
CA VAL A 409 8.74 -50.17 -21.04
C VAL A 409 7.48 -49.84 -20.27
N LEU A 410 7.27 -48.55 -20.00
CA LEU A 410 6.04 -48.10 -19.36
C LEU A 410 4.86 -48.26 -20.33
N THR A 411 3.89 -49.09 -19.94
CA THR A 411 2.73 -49.42 -20.76
C THR A 411 1.45 -49.04 -20.01
N PHE A 412 0.53 -48.36 -20.69
CA PHE A 412 -0.80 -48.08 -20.16
C PHE A 412 -1.69 -49.31 -20.39
N SER A 413 -2.06 -50.00 -19.32
CA SER A 413 -2.87 -51.22 -19.41
C SER A 413 -3.75 -51.37 -18.18
N GLY A 414 -5.03 -51.71 -18.40
CA GLY A 414 -6.02 -51.88 -17.34
C GLY A 414 -6.23 -50.62 -16.49
N GLY A 415 -6.09 -49.43 -17.09
CA GLY A 415 -6.35 -48.14 -16.42
C GLY A 415 -5.24 -47.63 -15.50
N ILE A 416 -4.05 -48.25 -15.52
CA ILE A 416 -2.87 -47.80 -14.78
C ILE A 416 -1.62 -47.85 -15.67
N TRP A 417 -0.64 -47.01 -15.36
CA TRP A 417 0.69 -47.10 -15.97
C TRP A 417 1.51 -48.15 -15.22
N ARG A 418 2.03 -49.15 -15.94
CA ARG A 418 2.83 -50.24 -15.37
C ARG A 418 3.95 -50.67 -16.31
N PRO A 419 5.09 -51.17 -15.80
CA PRO A 419 6.12 -51.80 -16.64
C PRO A 419 5.57 -53.03 -17.36
N ALA A 420 5.94 -53.21 -18.63
CA ALA A 420 5.68 -54.43 -19.38
C ALA A 420 6.77 -54.64 -20.45
N SER A 421 7.01 -55.90 -20.83
CA SER A 421 7.91 -56.22 -21.94
C SER A 421 7.34 -55.71 -23.27
N ALA A 422 8.16 -55.08 -24.10
CA ALA A 422 7.75 -54.63 -25.43
C ALA A 422 7.51 -55.86 -26.34
N SER A 423 6.31 -55.98 -26.92
CA SER A 423 6.02 -56.97 -27.96
C SER A 423 6.08 -56.32 -29.34
N THR A 424 6.95 -56.83 -30.21
CA THR A 424 6.98 -56.48 -31.64
C THR A 424 6.13 -57.49 -32.43
N PRO A 425 5.11 -57.08 -33.21
CA PRO A 425 4.37 -58.01 -34.05
C PRO A 425 5.22 -58.45 -35.26
N GLU A 426 5.32 -59.76 -35.51
CA GLU A 426 5.98 -60.34 -36.69
C GLU A 426 5.13 -60.13 -37.96
N PRO A 427 5.72 -59.76 -39.12
CA PRO A 427 4.97 -59.58 -40.36
C PRO A 427 4.51 -60.90 -41.00
N ALA A 428 3.30 -60.90 -41.57
CA ALA A 428 2.66 -62.09 -42.17
C ALA A 428 3.38 -62.60 -43.45
N ALA A 429 3.28 -63.90 -43.73
CA ALA A 429 3.88 -64.56 -44.90
C ALA A 429 3.19 -64.16 -46.22
N LEU A 430 3.94 -64.21 -47.34
CA LEU A 430 3.45 -63.90 -48.69
C LEU A 430 2.65 -65.10 -49.26
N ALA A 431 1.60 -64.81 -50.06
CA ALA A 431 0.72 -65.80 -50.66
C ALA A 431 0.31 -65.43 -52.11
N GLY A 432 -0.12 -66.43 -52.89
CA GLY A 432 -0.52 -66.29 -54.30
C GLY A 432 0.47 -67.00 -55.23
N ASP A 433 1.00 -66.28 -56.22
CA ASP A 433 2.05 -66.78 -57.12
C ASP A 433 3.39 -67.01 -56.41
N VAL A 434 3.57 -66.39 -55.23
CA VAL A 434 4.75 -66.50 -54.37
C VAL A 434 4.33 -67.04 -53.00
N GLN A 435 5.15 -67.91 -52.42
CA GLN A 435 4.95 -68.47 -51.09
C GLN A 435 6.19 -68.27 -50.20
N GLY A 436 5.99 -68.14 -48.89
CA GLY A 436 7.05 -68.05 -47.87
C GLY A 436 7.21 -66.66 -47.24
N PRO A 437 8.09 -66.53 -46.23
CA PRO A 437 8.36 -65.25 -45.58
C PRO A 437 9.07 -64.26 -46.53
N PRO A 438 9.00 -62.93 -46.28
CA PRO A 438 9.65 -61.92 -47.12
C PRO A 438 11.15 -62.11 -47.35
N GLY A 439 11.84 -62.86 -46.48
CA GLY A 439 13.28 -63.18 -46.59
C GLY A 439 13.63 -64.55 -47.18
N GLY A 440 12.64 -65.37 -47.58
CA GLY A 440 12.86 -66.74 -48.04
C GLY A 440 11.67 -67.27 -48.84
N ASN A 441 11.35 -66.61 -49.95
CA ASN A 441 10.19 -66.94 -50.78
C ASN A 441 10.55 -67.71 -52.05
N SER A 442 9.58 -68.39 -52.64
CA SER A 442 9.69 -69.04 -53.95
C SER A 442 8.43 -68.82 -54.79
N VAL A 443 8.59 -68.85 -56.12
CA VAL A 443 7.47 -68.79 -57.05
C VAL A 443 6.81 -70.17 -57.12
N ALA A 444 5.57 -70.27 -56.68
CA ALA A 444 4.78 -71.51 -56.71
C ALA A 444 3.85 -71.59 -57.93
N ALA A 445 3.45 -70.43 -58.46
CA ALA A 445 2.56 -70.33 -59.62
C ALA A 445 2.90 -69.11 -60.48
N LEU A 446 2.41 -69.12 -61.72
CA LEU A 446 2.49 -68.02 -62.66
C LEU A 446 1.09 -67.72 -63.20
N ARG A 447 0.52 -66.57 -62.80
CA ARG A 447 -0.88 -66.17 -63.06
C ARG A 447 -1.91 -67.13 -62.45
N GLY A 448 -1.65 -67.61 -61.24
CA GLY A 448 -2.54 -68.53 -60.52
C GLY A 448 -2.53 -69.97 -61.03
N VAL A 449 -1.67 -70.31 -62.00
CA VAL A 449 -1.47 -71.68 -62.45
C VAL A 449 -0.16 -72.22 -61.91
N ALA A 450 -0.23 -73.36 -61.22
CA ALA A 450 0.93 -73.98 -60.59
C ALA A 450 2.05 -74.26 -61.60
N LEU A 451 3.28 -74.01 -61.17
CA LEU A 451 4.47 -74.50 -61.85
C LEU A 451 4.62 -75.99 -61.57
N ASP A 452 4.83 -76.78 -62.62
CA ASP A 452 5.18 -78.19 -62.51
C ASP A 452 6.54 -78.30 -61.80
N ALA A 453 6.63 -79.19 -60.80
CA ALA A 453 7.83 -79.39 -59.99
C ALA A 453 8.95 -80.16 -60.72
N THR A 454 8.77 -80.49 -62.00
CA THR A 454 9.76 -81.18 -62.82
C THR A 454 10.98 -80.27 -63.10
N VAL A 455 12.18 -80.75 -62.77
CA VAL A 455 13.44 -80.04 -63.05
C VAL A 455 13.68 -79.99 -64.58
N PRO A 456 13.87 -78.80 -65.19
CA PRO A 456 14.13 -78.68 -66.63
C PRO A 456 15.47 -79.29 -67.04
N ALA A 457 15.50 -79.97 -68.19
CA ALA A 457 16.74 -80.37 -68.85
C ALA A 457 17.31 -79.21 -69.70
N GLU A 458 18.62 -79.27 -70.00
CA GLU A 458 19.29 -78.30 -70.87
C GLU A 458 18.58 -78.21 -72.24
N GLY A 459 18.30 -76.98 -72.67
CA GLY A 459 17.61 -76.70 -73.94
C GLY A 459 16.07 -76.73 -73.89
N GLN A 460 15.47 -77.07 -72.74
CA GLN A 460 14.03 -76.95 -72.56
C GLN A 460 13.63 -75.51 -72.19
N VAL A 461 12.45 -75.11 -72.64
CA VAL A 461 11.82 -73.82 -72.28
C VAL A 461 10.55 -74.08 -71.48
N LEU A 462 10.16 -73.12 -70.64
CA LEU A 462 8.88 -73.18 -69.94
C LEU A 462 7.75 -73.03 -70.97
N THR A 463 6.92 -74.06 -71.08
CA THR A 463 5.77 -74.10 -71.99
C THR A 463 4.49 -74.30 -71.20
N PHE A 464 3.39 -73.75 -71.70
CA PHE A 464 2.08 -74.00 -71.14
C PHE A 464 1.43 -75.16 -71.89
N ALA A 465 1.29 -76.30 -71.24
CA ALA A 465 0.71 -77.50 -71.84
C ALA A 465 -0.09 -78.29 -70.80
N ALA A 466 -1.24 -78.83 -71.23
CA ALA A 466 -2.15 -79.62 -70.39
C ALA A 466 -2.44 -78.97 -69.01
N GLY A 467 -2.73 -77.67 -69.00
CA GLY A 467 -3.19 -76.93 -67.82
C GLY A 467 -2.13 -76.56 -66.78
N ALA A 468 -0.84 -76.76 -67.07
CA ALA A 468 0.26 -76.40 -66.17
C ALA A 468 1.45 -75.82 -66.94
N TRP A 469 2.25 -75.00 -66.24
CA TRP A 469 3.54 -74.53 -66.73
C TRP A 469 4.59 -75.62 -66.52
N ARG A 470 5.16 -76.15 -67.60
CA ARG A 470 6.12 -77.26 -67.56
C ARG A 470 7.25 -77.09 -68.58
N PRO A 471 8.45 -77.62 -68.34
CA PRO A 471 9.54 -77.55 -69.31
C PRO A 471 9.29 -78.46 -70.52
N ALA A 472 9.57 -77.97 -71.73
CA ALA A 472 9.48 -78.75 -72.98
C ALA A 472 10.46 -78.27 -74.06
N THR A 473 10.74 -79.13 -75.04
CA THR A 473 11.63 -78.84 -76.18
C THR A 473 10.82 -78.30 -77.37
N PRO A 474 11.19 -77.16 -77.99
CA PRO A 474 10.46 -76.56 -79.10
C PRO A 474 10.68 -77.31 -80.46
N THR A 475 9.66 -77.35 -81.33
CA THR A 475 9.70 -77.95 -82.68
C THR A 475 9.80 -76.89 -83.80
N SER A 476 10.44 -77.21 -84.94
CA SER A 476 10.54 -76.32 -86.11
C SER A 476 9.33 -76.46 -87.07
N PRO A 477 8.79 -75.37 -87.67
CA PRO A 477 7.61 -75.41 -88.55
C PRO A 477 7.90 -75.77 -90.03
N THR A 478 6.95 -76.45 -90.69
CA THR A 478 6.92 -76.81 -92.14
C THR A 478 5.79 -76.07 -92.88
N GLY A 479 6.05 -75.39 -94.01
CA GLY A 479 5.02 -74.70 -94.81
C GLY A 479 5.55 -73.77 -95.93
N ALA A 480 4.67 -73.34 -96.86
CA ALA A 480 5.00 -72.48 -98.00
C ALA A 480 4.90 -70.99 -97.63
N PHE A 481 6.03 -70.30 -97.57
CA PHE A 481 6.13 -68.89 -97.21
C PHE A 481 6.48 -68.04 -98.44
N VAL A 482 6.21 -66.73 -98.36
CA VAL A 482 6.77 -65.78 -99.33
C VAL A 482 8.23 -65.59 -98.98
N GLU A 483 9.11 -65.97 -99.90
CA GLU A 483 10.55 -65.78 -99.73
C GLU A 483 10.94 -64.35 -100.14
N ARG A 484 11.69 -63.69 -99.26
CA ARG A 484 12.01 -62.28 -99.33
C ARG A 484 13.16 -62.03 -100.30
N ILE A 485 13.00 -61.12 -101.26
CA ILE A 485 14.09 -60.67 -102.15
C ILE A 485 14.75 -59.42 -101.51
N GLY A 486 15.65 -59.64 -100.53
CA GLY A 486 16.53 -58.59 -99.98
C GLY A 486 16.18 -58.06 -98.58
N ARG A 487 17.15 -57.41 -97.90
CA ARG A 487 17.09 -57.05 -96.46
C ARG A 487 16.40 -55.72 -96.10
N GLY A 488 15.67 -55.10 -97.04
CA GLY A 488 14.89 -53.87 -96.78
C GLY A 488 13.54 -54.12 -96.13
N THR A 489 13.01 -53.12 -95.41
CA THR A 489 11.61 -53.12 -94.95
C THR A 489 10.68 -53.23 -96.14
N TYR A 490 9.79 -54.21 -96.10
CA TYR A 490 8.72 -54.37 -97.08
C TYR A 490 7.38 -54.21 -96.39
N ALA A 491 6.37 -53.81 -97.16
CA ALA A 491 5.00 -53.77 -96.72
C ALA A 491 4.12 -54.39 -97.81
N ILE A 492 3.04 -55.05 -97.40
CA ILE A 492 1.96 -55.37 -98.33
C ILE A 492 1.30 -54.03 -98.66
N VAL A 493 1.43 -53.57 -99.90
CA VAL A 493 0.91 -52.26 -100.32
C VAL A 493 -0.53 -52.33 -100.83
N ALA A 494 -0.95 -53.49 -101.35
CA ALA A 494 -2.32 -53.77 -101.73
C ALA A 494 -2.51 -55.30 -101.75
N ALA A 495 -3.70 -55.77 -101.42
CA ALA A 495 -4.04 -57.18 -101.56
C ALA A 495 -5.54 -57.32 -101.72
N GLY A 496 -6.01 -58.28 -102.52
CA GLY A 496 -7.40 -58.64 -102.42
C GLY A 496 -7.86 -59.86 -103.20
N ARG A 497 -9.14 -60.18 -103.01
CA ARG A 497 -9.83 -61.28 -103.69
C ARG A 497 -11.01 -60.74 -104.49
N PHE A 498 -11.00 -61.07 -105.78
CA PHE A 498 -12.02 -60.62 -106.72
C PHE A 498 -12.72 -61.84 -107.33
N ARG A 499 -14.03 -61.70 -107.52
CA ARG A 499 -14.84 -62.59 -108.35
C ARG A 499 -14.93 -61.97 -109.75
N ILE A 500 -14.78 -62.80 -110.77
CA ILE A 500 -14.88 -62.39 -112.17
C ILE A 500 -16.05 -63.18 -112.80
N SER A 501 -16.98 -62.49 -113.47
CA SER A 501 -18.16 -63.06 -114.12
C SER A 501 -18.50 -62.34 -115.42
N ALA A 502 -19.10 -63.01 -116.42
CA ALA A 502 -19.57 -62.37 -117.65
C ALA A 502 -20.93 -61.66 -117.42
N SER A 503 -21.12 -60.45 -117.93
CA SER A 503 -22.25 -59.56 -117.54
C SER A 503 -23.40 -59.42 -118.56
N ALA A 504 -23.27 -59.89 -119.80
CA ALA A 504 -24.32 -59.79 -120.82
C ALA A 504 -24.46 -61.11 -121.60
N ALA A 505 -25.68 -61.44 -122.05
CA ALA A 505 -26.01 -62.72 -122.69
C ALA A 505 -25.21 -63.04 -123.97
N ASP A 506 -24.47 -62.06 -124.52
CA ASP A 506 -23.55 -62.21 -125.65
C ASP A 506 -22.07 -62.39 -125.23
N GLY A 507 -21.76 -62.37 -123.93
CA GLY A 507 -20.41 -62.58 -123.38
C GLY A 507 -19.44 -61.41 -123.57
N SER A 508 -19.91 -60.25 -124.01
CA SER A 508 -19.05 -59.14 -124.49
C SER A 508 -18.39 -58.27 -123.39
N ARG A 509 -18.70 -58.47 -122.10
CA ARG A 509 -18.03 -57.75 -120.97
C ARG A 509 -17.83 -58.64 -119.74
N LEU A 510 -16.68 -58.48 -119.06
CA LEU A 510 -16.40 -59.07 -117.74
C LEU A 510 -16.68 -58.07 -116.62
N GLN A 511 -17.43 -58.52 -115.61
CA GLN A 511 -17.66 -57.84 -114.35
C GLN A 511 -16.73 -58.42 -113.29
N VAL A 512 -15.91 -57.56 -112.69
CA VAL A 512 -14.94 -57.92 -111.65
C VAL A 512 -15.38 -57.25 -110.35
N GLU A 513 -15.75 -58.05 -109.36
CA GLU A 513 -16.25 -57.54 -108.08
C GLU A 513 -15.39 -58.01 -106.92
N PRO A 514 -15.00 -57.12 -105.99
CA PRO A 514 -14.33 -57.53 -104.78
C PRO A 514 -15.24 -58.39 -103.91
N LEU A 515 -14.72 -59.48 -103.36
CA LEU A 515 -15.42 -60.23 -102.33
C LEU A 515 -15.40 -59.41 -101.03
N ARG A 516 -16.59 -59.16 -100.45
CA ARG A 516 -16.87 -58.13 -99.42
C ARG A 516 -15.90 -58.02 -98.24
N ASN A 517 -15.09 -59.03 -97.96
CA ASN A 517 -14.19 -59.07 -96.81
C ASN A 517 -12.72 -59.23 -97.18
N GLY A 518 -12.33 -58.89 -98.40
CA GLY A 518 -11.04 -59.31 -98.93
C GLY A 518 -10.29 -58.28 -99.75
N VAL A 519 -10.39 -56.98 -99.45
CA VAL A 519 -9.57 -55.96 -100.13
C VAL A 519 -8.87 -55.05 -99.13
N TYR A 520 -7.55 -54.94 -99.29
CA TYR A 520 -6.63 -54.10 -98.53
C TYR A 520 -6.11 -52.97 -99.43
N ASN A 521 -5.94 -51.79 -98.83
CA ASN A 521 -5.54 -50.54 -99.48
C ASN A 521 -6.41 -50.13 -100.68
N ALA A 522 -7.73 -50.30 -100.55
CA ALA A 522 -8.72 -49.90 -101.56
C ALA A 522 -8.40 -50.40 -102.98
N LEU A 523 -7.81 -51.61 -103.09
CA LEU A 523 -7.56 -52.25 -104.38
C LEU A 523 -8.88 -52.41 -105.14
N LYS A 524 -8.94 -51.84 -106.34
CA LYS A 524 -10.10 -51.77 -107.22
C LYS A 524 -9.71 -52.33 -108.58
N ALA A 525 -10.59 -53.14 -109.16
CA ALA A 525 -10.53 -53.52 -110.56
C ALA A 525 -11.28 -52.47 -111.39
N GLY A 526 -10.72 -52.04 -112.51
CA GLY A 526 -11.42 -51.23 -113.51
C GLY A 526 -12.23 -52.09 -114.48
N ASP A 527 -12.98 -51.43 -115.36
CA ASP A 527 -13.77 -52.09 -116.40
C ASP A 527 -12.87 -52.84 -117.40
N SER A 528 -13.33 -54.02 -117.86
CA SER A 528 -12.66 -54.74 -118.93
C SER A 528 -12.70 -53.93 -120.22
N THR A 529 -11.55 -53.62 -120.81
CA THR A 529 -11.46 -52.70 -121.96
C THR A 529 -11.70 -53.35 -123.32
N ALA A 530 -11.76 -54.68 -123.41
CA ALA A 530 -11.96 -55.42 -124.67
C ALA A 530 -13.34 -56.11 -124.70
N THR A 531 -14.04 -56.01 -125.83
CA THR A 531 -15.34 -56.69 -126.09
C THR A 531 -15.19 -58.13 -126.57
N GLN A 532 -13.94 -58.60 -126.75
CA GLN A 532 -13.58 -59.96 -127.08
C GLN A 532 -12.18 -60.27 -126.53
N PHE A 533 -11.90 -61.53 -126.22
CA PHE A 533 -10.63 -61.99 -125.63
C PHE A 533 -9.39 -61.55 -126.43
N PRO A 534 -8.25 -61.23 -125.78
CA PRO A 534 -8.02 -61.22 -124.33
C PRO A 534 -8.59 -60.00 -123.60
N TYR A 535 -9.13 -60.25 -122.41
CA TYR A 535 -9.63 -59.20 -121.54
C TYR A 535 -8.49 -58.58 -120.76
N PHE A 536 -8.39 -57.25 -120.81
CA PHE A 536 -7.50 -56.47 -119.95
C PHE A 536 -8.30 -55.82 -118.83
N ILE A 537 -7.92 -56.14 -117.59
CA ILE A 537 -8.52 -55.57 -116.38
C ILE A 537 -7.43 -54.78 -115.66
N PRO A 538 -7.48 -53.44 -115.68
CA PRO A 538 -6.54 -52.64 -114.91
C PRO A 538 -6.90 -52.72 -113.42
N PHE A 539 -5.88 -52.83 -112.56
CA PHE A 539 -6.06 -52.70 -111.12
C PHE A 539 -5.42 -51.40 -110.62
N THR A 540 -6.13 -50.72 -109.74
CA THR A 540 -5.67 -49.49 -109.09
C THR A 540 -5.87 -49.62 -107.59
N PHE A 541 -4.98 -49.01 -106.82
CA PHE A 541 -5.12 -48.89 -105.37
C PHE A 541 -4.75 -47.46 -104.97
N GLU A 542 -5.18 -47.04 -103.79
CA GLU A 542 -4.98 -45.66 -103.35
C GLU A 542 -3.57 -45.47 -102.75
N GLY A 543 -2.96 -44.32 -103.05
CA GLY A 543 -1.93 -43.75 -102.18
C GLY A 543 -0.48 -44.22 -102.36
N TYR A 544 0.02 -44.46 -103.58
CA TYR A 544 1.49 -44.44 -103.78
C TYR A 544 1.95 -44.10 -105.22
N ALA A 545 2.99 -43.26 -105.31
CA ALA A 545 3.55 -42.66 -106.52
C ALA A 545 4.84 -43.43 -106.97
N PRO A 546 5.35 -43.25 -108.22
CA PRO A 546 5.31 -44.30 -109.25
C PRO A 546 6.67 -44.99 -109.50
N GLU A 547 7.62 -44.93 -108.57
CA GLU A 547 9.02 -45.33 -108.86
C GLU A 547 9.53 -46.49 -107.99
N GLY A 548 8.74 -47.57 -107.89
CA GLY A 548 9.15 -48.79 -107.20
C GLY A 548 8.77 -50.06 -107.97
N ASP A 549 9.65 -51.06 -107.94
CA ASP A 549 9.36 -52.40 -108.43
C ASP A 549 8.29 -53.05 -107.55
N HIS A 550 7.18 -53.44 -108.16
CA HIS A 550 6.09 -54.12 -107.46
C HIS A 550 6.19 -55.62 -107.73
N VAL A 551 6.31 -56.41 -106.66
CA VAL A 551 6.16 -57.87 -106.76
C VAL A 551 4.67 -58.18 -106.64
N VAL A 552 4.05 -58.52 -107.76
CA VAL A 552 2.66 -58.95 -107.79
C VAL A 552 2.60 -60.47 -107.74
N LYS A 553 1.90 -61.01 -106.73
CA LYS A 553 1.57 -62.43 -106.67
C LYS A 553 0.07 -62.60 -106.88
N LEU A 554 -0.30 -63.21 -107.99
CA LEU A 554 -1.63 -63.74 -108.21
C LEU A 554 -1.65 -65.22 -107.81
N THR A 555 -2.65 -65.60 -107.04
CA THR A 555 -2.98 -67.01 -106.81
C THR A 555 -4.12 -67.34 -107.74
N ALA A 556 -3.96 -68.37 -108.59
CA ALA A 556 -4.97 -68.76 -109.57
C ALA A 556 -6.34 -68.97 -108.93
N GLY A 557 -7.37 -68.50 -109.64
CA GLY A 557 -8.77 -68.70 -109.28
C GLY A 557 -9.41 -69.81 -110.11
N TRP A 558 -10.63 -70.17 -109.75
CA TRP A 558 -11.43 -71.16 -110.47
C TRP A 558 -12.53 -70.46 -111.27
N VAL A 559 -12.70 -70.79 -112.55
CA VAL A 559 -13.91 -70.46 -113.32
C VAL A 559 -14.90 -71.61 -113.17
N THR A 560 -16.17 -71.29 -112.90
CA THR A 560 -17.26 -72.27 -112.88
C THR A 560 -18.08 -72.11 -114.17
N GLY A 561 -18.10 -73.12 -115.03
CA GLY A 561 -18.94 -73.13 -116.24
C GLY A 561 -20.40 -73.53 -115.97
N GLU A 562 -21.29 -73.35 -116.96
CA GLU A 562 -22.67 -73.87 -116.91
C GLU A 562 -22.63 -75.40 -116.73
N GLY A 563 -22.92 -75.86 -115.50
CA GLY A 563 -22.77 -77.26 -115.08
C GLY A 563 -21.96 -77.47 -113.81
N GLY A 564 -21.31 -76.43 -113.27
CA GLY A 564 -20.63 -76.50 -111.96
C GLY A 564 -19.20 -77.07 -111.99
N THR A 565 -18.70 -77.47 -113.16
CA THR A 565 -17.28 -77.83 -113.33
C THR A 565 -16.38 -76.62 -113.14
N ARG A 566 -15.44 -76.74 -112.19
CA ARG A 566 -14.38 -75.75 -111.95
C ARG A 566 -13.20 -76.03 -112.87
N GLN A 567 -12.88 -75.07 -113.73
CA GLN A 567 -11.62 -75.06 -114.47
C GLN A 567 -10.71 -74.01 -113.85
N GLU A 568 -9.47 -74.40 -113.61
CA GLU A 568 -8.43 -73.45 -113.22
C GLU A 568 -8.09 -72.62 -114.46
N PHE A 569 -8.08 -71.31 -114.30
CA PHE A 569 -7.60 -70.43 -115.36
C PHE A 569 -6.28 -69.83 -114.92
N SER A 570 -5.29 -69.90 -115.80
CA SER A 570 -4.00 -69.28 -115.59
C SER A 570 -4.05 -67.83 -116.08
N VAL A 571 -3.62 -66.92 -115.22
CA VAL A 571 -3.44 -65.51 -115.56
C VAL A 571 -1.94 -65.29 -115.73
N TYR A 572 -1.54 -64.73 -116.87
CA TYR A 572 -0.17 -64.34 -117.15
C TYR A 572 -0.10 -62.81 -117.17
N PHE A 573 0.97 -62.25 -116.62
CA PHE A 573 1.30 -60.83 -116.73
C PHE A 573 2.07 -60.55 -118.01
#